data_AF-A0A1J4JMG9-F1
#
_entry.id   AF-A0A1J4JMG9-F1
#
_cell.length_a   1.000
_cell.length_b   1.000
_cell.length_c   1.000
_cell.angle_alpha   90.00
_cell.angle_beta   90.00
_cell.angle_gamma   90.00
#
_symmetry.space_group_name_H-M   'P 1'
#
loop_
_entity.id
_entity.type
_entity.pdbx_description
1 polymer ?
#
loop_
_entity_poly.entity_id
_entity_poly.type
_entity_poly.pdbx_seq_one_letter_code
_entity_poly.pdbx_strand_id
1 'polypeptide(L)'
;MNRTSTENQTENTSSSELTHRQKYRGLLKRSVFKDFRDNLFRYFDYIYTMASSHRYLSDIFRTIIFIQECVVAFFPLNKVLWPNGSLLGRILAVFSVASFICPTSVSDFTHFVVVIILYVFILLFIILFFSNLYIFLKMSKVHSAIVSIISIFLNVLQPYLINMISSHIGRDLYYIIESRNRIAHIFTFIFGVAFLIILLLFQTLFVAPSITFRPQVVHIMYSRYSALYNLCNVMIFFFSSIGSLIEGITGTVLCIFTIIPAGFIIFISFQQSIWAYIPSMVTSQAFSIVYCCFAIILPILSQQKIEGNEVIILCFIAAISLLIYLFQKFAESQIKKDLLFLVDIEQDESLLETISYTKLLSLLRYGFDNGHPICHTWKLFDIALESFNNDYRIVLLYAKYAAIYSDESNALQLITRNLKQMKHGSIELKYVLFQVNSLLQHRERGLSKSLKKTLSKIQDKTEKCRGQMR
;
A
#
# COMPACT_ATOMS: atom_id res chain seq x y z
N MET A 1 35.42 17.47 39.88
CA MET A 1 34.13 17.86 40.52
C MET A 1 33.41 18.79 39.55
N ASN A 2 32.71 18.26 38.55
CA ASN A 2 31.89 19.06 37.62
C ASN A 2 30.65 18.23 37.27
N ARG A 3 29.53 18.59 37.91
CA ARG A 3 28.20 18.03 37.64
C ARG A 3 27.70 18.61 36.33
N THR A 4 27.70 17.80 35.28
CA THR A 4 26.90 18.05 34.08
C THR A 4 25.43 17.86 34.43
N SER A 5 24.74 18.98 34.64
CA SER A 5 23.28 19.04 34.76
C SER A 5 22.66 18.62 33.44
N THR A 6 22.26 17.36 33.35
CA THR A 6 21.35 16.86 32.33
C THR A 6 19.98 17.47 32.61
N GLU A 7 19.71 18.64 32.02
CA GLU A 7 18.36 19.19 31.92
C GLU A 7 17.51 18.25 31.07
N ASN A 8 16.88 17.28 31.74
CA ASN A 8 15.71 16.60 31.22
C ASN A 8 14.55 17.60 31.20
N GLN A 9 14.56 18.53 30.23
CA GLN A 9 13.35 19.23 29.83
C GLN A 9 12.40 18.16 29.27
N THR A 10 11.48 17.71 30.11
CA THR A 10 10.29 17.00 29.68
C THR A 10 9.50 17.93 28.77
N GLU A 11 9.82 17.94 27.47
CA GLU A 11 8.96 18.49 26.43
C GLU A 11 7.61 17.78 26.56
N ASN A 12 6.67 18.39 27.28
CA ASN A 12 5.29 17.93 27.33
C ASN A 12 4.76 17.87 25.90
N THR A 13 4.63 16.64 25.39
CA THR A 13 4.13 16.25 24.07
C THR A 13 2.63 16.53 23.95
N SER A 14 2.22 17.77 24.18
CA SER A 14 0.87 18.21 23.88
C SER A 14 0.66 18.20 22.36
N SER A 15 -0.44 17.60 21.92
CA SER A 15 -0.82 17.45 20.51
C SER A 15 -0.57 18.74 19.73
N SER A 16 0.01 18.61 18.52
CA SER A 16 0.49 19.71 17.66
C SER A 16 -0.47 20.91 17.48
N GLU A 17 -1.78 20.72 17.58
CA GLU A 17 -2.75 21.83 17.52
C GLU A 17 -2.85 22.63 18.82
N LEU A 18 -2.84 21.96 19.98
CA LEU A 18 -2.81 22.65 21.28
C LEU A 18 -1.50 23.42 21.39
N THR A 19 -0.38 22.78 21.04
CA THR A 19 0.93 23.44 21.02
C THR A 19 1.00 24.58 20.01
N HIS A 20 0.45 24.47 18.80
CA HIS A 20 0.53 25.57 17.82
C HIS A 20 -0.41 26.74 18.15
N ARG A 21 -1.66 26.47 18.57
CA ARG A 21 -2.57 27.53 19.03
C ARG A 21 -2.03 28.21 20.28
N GLN A 22 -1.40 27.47 21.19
CA GLN A 22 -0.72 28.03 22.36
C GLN A 22 0.54 28.81 21.98
N LYS A 23 1.37 28.29 21.05
CA LYS A 23 2.65 28.88 20.66
C LYS A 23 2.50 30.23 19.97
N TYR A 24 1.50 30.38 19.10
CA TYR A 24 1.30 31.63 18.35
C TYR A 24 0.10 32.45 18.83
N ARG A 25 -0.62 32.03 19.88
CA ARG A 25 -1.81 32.72 20.43
C ARG A 25 -2.84 33.16 19.36
N GLY A 26 -2.93 32.43 18.24
CA GLY A 26 -3.81 32.80 17.12
C GLY A 26 -3.31 33.96 16.24
N LEU A 27 -2.10 34.49 16.45
CA LEU A 27 -1.53 35.60 15.67
C LEU A 27 -1.23 35.22 14.22
N LEU A 28 -0.95 33.94 13.94
CA LEU A 28 -0.70 33.45 12.58
C LEU A 28 -1.91 32.65 12.08
N LYS A 29 -2.59 33.19 11.06
CA LYS A 29 -3.65 32.48 10.34
C LYS A 29 -3.04 31.31 9.58
N ARG A 30 -3.43 30.09 9.95
CA ARG A 30 -3.02 28.87 9.27
C ARG A 30 -3.78 28.75 7.95
N SER A 31 -3.14 28.14 6.93
CA SER A 31 -3.83 27.88 5.67
C SER A 31 -4.87 26.79 5.86
N VAL A 32 -6.05 26.99 5.26
CA VAL A 32 -7.19 26.06 5.35
C VAL A 32 -6.79 24.65 4.92
N PHE A 33 -5.94 24.51 3.90
CA PHE A 33 -5.42 23.22 3.46
C PHE A 33 -4.62 22.48 4.53
N LYS A 34 -3.81 23.19 5.33
CA LYS A 34 -3.02 22.58 6.41
C LYS A 34 -3.92 22.12 7.56
N ASP A 35 -5.03 22.81 7.82
CA ASP A 35 -6.00 22.41 8.84
C ASP A 35 -6.82 21.20 8.35
N PHE A 36 -7.29 21.24 7.10
CA PHE A 36 -7.98 20.11 6.49
C PHE A 36 -7.12 18.84 6.45
N ARG A 37 -5.83 18.96 6.08
CA ARG A 37 -4.89 17.83 6.11
C ARG A 37 -4.73 17.24 7.51
N ASP A 38 -4.57 18.07 8.54
CA ASP A 38 -4.41 17.57 9.92
C ASP A 38 -5.69 16.92 10.44
N ASN A 39 -6.85 17.44 10.04
CA ASN A 39 -8.15 16.81 10.31
C ASN A 39 -8.27 15.44 9.66
N LEU A 40 -7.83 15.31 8.40
CA LEU A 40 -7.75 14.01 7.72
C LEU A 40 -6.78 13.07 8.45
N PHE A 41 -5.59 13.53 8.84
CA PHE A 41 -4.63 12.71 9.57
C PHE A 41 -5.23 12.12 10.86
N ARG A 42 -5.93 12.94 11.65
CA ARG A 42 -6.65 12.46 12.85
C ARG A 42 -7.72 11.44 12.52
N TYR A 43 -8.47 11.69 11.46
CA TYR A 43 -9.58 10.84 11.09
C TYR A 43 -9.10 9.47 10.60
N PHE A 44 -8.06 9.43 9.76
CA PHE A 44 -7.44 8.18 9.34
C PHE A 44 -6.80 7.42 10.50
N ASP A 45 -6.10 8.12 11.39
CA ASP A 45 -5.52 7.53 12.60
C ASP A 45 -6.60 6.93 13.52
N TYR A 46 -7.73 7.64 13.67
CA TYR A 46 -8.91 7.14 14.37
C TYR A 46 -9.49 5.88 13.69
N ILE A 47 -9.70 5.90 12.37
CA ILE A 47 -10.19 4.74 11.62
C ILE A 47 -9.26 3.55 11.81
N TYR A 48 -7.95 3.76 11.70
CA TYR A 48 -6.94 2.70 11.85
C TYR A 48 -6.64 2.29 13.30
N THR A 49 -7.17 3.01 14.28
CA THR A 49 -7.16 2.55 15.67
C THR A 49 -8.42 1.76 16.00
N MET A 50 -9.56 2.13 15.42
CA MET A 50 -10.88 1.59 15.80
C MET A 50 -11.39 0.45 14.90
N ALA A 51 -10.99 0.39 13.63
CA ALA A 51 -11.45 -0.65 12.72
C ALA A 51 -10.83 -2.01 13.05
N SER A 52 -11.56 -3.11 12.85
CA SER A 52 -10.97 -4.45 12.80
C SER A 52 -10.00 -4.59 11.62
N SER A 53 -9.13 -5.59 11.68
CA SER A 53 -8.13 -5.84 10.63
C SER A 53 -8.72 -6.46 9.35
N HIS A 54 -9.80 -7.24 9.44
CA HIS A 54 -10.44 -7.90 8.28
C HIS A 54 -9.50 -8.75 7.40
N ARG A 55 -8.48 -9.40 7.99
CA ARG A 55 -7.44 -10.16 7.26
C ARG A 55 -8.00 -11.13 6.20
N TYR A 56 -9.00 -11.92 6.56
CA TYR A 56 -9.61 -12.90 5.65
C TYR A 56 -10.18 -12.25 4.38
N LEU A 57 -10.84 -11.10 4.53
CA LEU A 57 -11.39 -10.38 3.39
C LEU A 57 -10.28 -9.81 2.50
N SER A 58 -9.20 -9.30 3.10
CA SER A 58 -8.01 -8.88 2.36
C SER A 58 -7.38 -10.03 1.58
N ASP A 59 -7.33 -11.24 2.15
CA ASP A 59 -6.80 -12.44 1.47
C ASP A 59 -7.69 -12.86 0.28
N ILE A 60 -9.02 -12.84 0.43
CA ILE A 60 -9.94 -13.08 -0.70
C ILE A 60 -9.70 -12.08 -1.82
N PHE A 61 -9.62 -10.78 -1.49
CA PHE A 61 -9.45 -9.76 -2.51
C PHE A 61 -8.06 -9.76 -3.15
N ARG A 62 -7.02 -10.27 -2.48
CA ARG A 62 -5.73 -10.56 -3.14
C ARG A 62 -5.90 -11.57 -4.26
N THR A 63 -6.64 -12.64 -4.01
CA THR A 63 -6.97 -13.62 -5.05
C THR A 63 -7.82 -13.01 -6.17
N ILE A 64 -8.81 -12.17 -5.84
CA ILE A 64 -9.64 -11.49 -6.84
C ILE A 64 -8.81 -10.54 -7.71
N ILE A 65 -7.91 -9.73 -7.12
CA ILE A 65 -7.05 -8.83 -7.90
C ILE A 65 -6.08 -9.63 -8.77
N PHE A 66 -5.52 -10.72 -8.26
CA PHE A 66 -4.68 -11.61 -9.05
C PHE A 66 -5.44 -12.21 -10.25
N ILE A 67 -6.70 -12.63 -10.07
CA ILE A 67 -7.58 -13.06 -11.16
C ILE A 67 -7.83 -11.90 -12.14
N GLN A 68 -8.10 -10.71 -11.64
CA GLN A 68 -8.32 -9.51 -12.47
C GLN A 68 -7.10 -9.20 -13.35
N GLU A 69 -5.89 -9.30 -12.80
CA GLU A 69 -4.61 -9.17 -13.51
C GLU A 69 -4.43 -10.27 -14.57
N CYS A 70 -4.67 -11.54 -14.22
CA CYS A 70 -4.61 -12.67 -15.16
C CYS A 70 -5.57 -12.48 -16.33
N VAL A 71 -6.80 -12.06 -16.06
CA VAL A 71 -7.82 -11.85 -17.10
C VAL A 71 -7.40 -10.76 -18.07
N VAL A 72 -6.87 -9.64 -17.59
CA VAL A 72 -6.39 -8.56 -18.46
C VAL A 72 -5.18 -8.99 -19.29
N ALA A 73 -4.33 -9.87 -18.76
CA ALA A 73 -3.20 -10.45 -19.50
C ALA A 73 -3.61 -11.19 -20.79
N PHE A 74 -4.83 -11.71 -20.85
CA PHE A 74 -5.36 -12.39 -22.04
C PHE A 74 -5.98 -11.44 -23.07
N PHE A 75 -6.05 -10.13 -22.83
CA PHE A 75 -6.68 -9.17 -23.75
C PHE A 75 -8.13 -9.58 -24.12
N PRO A 76 -9.04 -9.72 -23.13
CA PRO A 76 -10.34 -10.38 -23.31
C PRO A 76 -11.32 -9.62 -24.20
N LEU A 77 -11.02 -8.36 -24.56
CA LEU A 77 -11.82 -7.56 -25.48
C LEU A 77 -11.41 -7.77 -26.96
N ASN A 78 -10.31 -8.47 -27.21
CA ASN A 78 -9.83 -8.76 -28.56
C ASN A 78 -10.65 -9.90 -29.18
N LYS A 79 -11.53 -9.54 -30.10
CA LYS A 79 -12.46 -10.47 -30.78
C LYS A 79 -11.78 -11.38 -31.79
N VAL A 80 -10.59 -11.04 -32.25
CA VAL A 80 -9.80 -11.88 -33.16
C VAL A 80 -9.16 -13.02 -32.39
N LEU A 81 -8.60 -12.74 -31.21
CA LEU A 81 -8.06 -13.77 -30.33
C LEU A 81 -9.16 -14.63 -29.72
N TRP A 82 -10.26 -14.01 -29.31
CA TRP A 82 -11.33 -14.66 -28.56
C TRP A 82 -12.70 -14.39 -29.19
N PRO A 83 -13.04 -15.05 -30.32
CA PRO A 83 -14.31 -14.83 -30.98
C PRO A 83 -15.49 -15.19 -30.08
N ASN A 84 -16.54 -14.35 -30.06
CA ASN A 84 -17.73 -14.54 -29.22
C ASN A 84 -18.46 -15.89 -29.46
N GLY A 85 -18.30 -16.46 -30.66
CA GLY A 85 -18.89 -17.75 -31.02
C GLY A 85 -18.17 -18.94 -30.39
N SER A 86 -16.88 -18.81 -30.09
CA SER A 86 -16.02 -19.88 -29.57
C SER A 86 -16.31 -20.18 -28.09
N LEU A 87 -16.05 -21.42 -27.67
CA LEU A 87 -16.16 -21.83 -26.26
C LEU A 87 -15.24 -20.98 -25.37
N LEU A 88 -13.98 -20.80 -25.79
CA LEU A 88 -12.98 -20.01 -25.07
C LEU A 88 -13.37 -18.54 -24.94
N GLY A 89 -13.90 -17.93 -26.00
CA GLY A 89 -14.40 -16.56 -25.96
C GLY A 89 -15.53 -16.38 -24.94
N ARG A 90 -16.44 -17.37 -24.83
CA ARG A 90 -17.49 -17.34 -23.80
C ARG A 90 -16.93 -17.50 -22.38
N ILE A 91 -15.96 -18.41 -22.20
CA ILE A 91 -15.30 -18.60 -20.89
C ILE A 91 -14.59 -17.31 -20.47
N LEU A 92 -13.81 -16.69 -21.36
CA LEU A 92 -13.12 -15.44 -21.08
C LEU A 92 -14.09 -14.28 -20.85
N ALA A 93 -15.22 -14.23 -21.56
CA ALA A 93 -16.27 -13.23 -21.31
C ALA A 93 -16.91 -13.40 -19.91
N VAL A 94 -17.01 -14.62 -19.37
CA VAL A 94 -17.46 -14.84 -17.99
C VAL A 94 -16.38 -14.39 -17.01
N PHE A 95 -15.13 -14.78 -17.21
CA PHE A 95 -14.03 -14.35 -16.35
C PHE A 95 -13.77 -12.84 -16.40
N SER A 96 -14.08 -12.18 -17.52
CA SER A 96 -13.95 -10.72 -17.65
C SER A 96 -14.81 -9.94 -16.67
N VAL A 97 -15.87 -10.54 -16.12
CA VAL A 97 -16.67 -9.94 -15.04
C VAL A 97 -15.80 -9.59 -13.83
N ALA A 98 -14.75 -10.37 -13.54
CA ALA A 98 -13.82 -10.04 -12.47
C ALA A 98 -13.09 -8.71 -12.71
N SER A 99 -12.73 -8.41 -13.96
CA SER A 99 -11.97 -7.19 -14.30
C SER A 99 -12.82 -5.98 -14.64
N PHE A 100 -14.02 -6.19 -15.20
CA PHE A 100 -14.86 -5.12 -15.74
C PHE A 100 -16.27 -5.05 -15.12
N ILE A 101 -16.63 -5.93 -14.16
CA ILE A 101 -18.01 -6.11 -13.61
C ILE A 101 -19.07 -6.49 -14.65
N CYS A 102 -18.71 -6.52 -15.94
CA CYS A 102 -19.57 -6.94 -17.04
C CYS A 102 -18.80 -7.84 -18.02
N PRO A 103 -19.49 -8.77 -18.70
CA PRO A 103 -18.89 -9.55 -19.77
C PRO A 103 -18.38 -8.68 -20.92
N THR A 104 -17.31 -9.09 -21.60
CA THR A 104 -16.77 -8.33 -22.75
C THR A 104 -17.72 -8.29 -23.95
N SER A 105 -18.68 -9.22 -24.03
CA SER A 105 -19.66 -9.32 -25.11
C SER A 105 -20.85 -8.37 -24.98
N VAL A 106 -20.95 -7.58 -23.90
CA VAL A 106 -22.10 -6.69 -23.68
C VAL A 106 -22.12 -5.52 -24.66
N SER A 107 -23.34 -5.04 -24.95
CA SER A 107 -23.54 -3.84 -25.73
C SER A 107 -22.92 -2.60 -25.07
N ASP A 108 -22.60 -1.62 -25.90
CA ASP A 108 -22.05 -0.33 -25.48
C ASP A 108 -22.91 0.36 -24.41
N PHE A 109 -24.23 0.41 -24.63
CA PHE A 109 -25.18 0.97 -23.67
C PHE A 109 -25.15 0.26 -22.32
N THR A 110 -25.04 -1.08 -22.30
CA THR A 110 -24.95 -1.84 -21.05
C THR A 110 -23.67 -1.51 -20.30
N HIS A 111 -22.56 -1.40 -21.02
CA HIS A 111 -21.28 -0.99 -20.43
C HIS A 111 -21.38 0.39 -19.78
N PHE A 112 -21.94 1.37 -20.50
CA PHE A 112 -22.18 2.72 -20.00
C PHE A 112 -23.02 2.73 -18.71
N VAL A 113 -24.12 1.96 -18.67
CA VAL A 113 -24.98 1.85 -17.47
C VAL A 113 -24.21 1.27 -16.28
N VAL A 114 -23.43 0.21 -16.48
CA VAL A 114 -22.61 -0.40 -15.42
C VAL A 114 -21.58 0.58 -14.88
N VAL A 115 -20.89 1.33 -15.76
CA VAL A 115 -19.91 2.35 -15.36
C VAL A 115 -20.55 3.46 -14.55
N ILE A 116 -21.75 3.92 -14.92
CA ILE A 116 -22.49 4.92 -14.13
C ILE A 116 -22.84 4.39 -12.74
N ILE A 117 -23.36 3.16 -12.64
CA ILE A 117 -23.70 2.56 -11.33
C ILE A 117 -22.45 2.50 -10.44
N LEU A 118 -21.32 2.10 -11.00
CA LEU A 118 -20.04 2.07 -10.30
C LEU A 118 -19.61 3.45 -9.81
N TYR A 119 -19.72 4.47 -10.66
CA TYR A 119 -19.37 5.84 -10.30
C TYR A 119 -20.31 6.45 -9.25
N VAL A 120 -21.60 6.14 -9.30
CA VAL A 120 -22.55 6.49 -8.25
C VAL A 120 -22.15 5.84 -6.93
N PHE A 121 -21.75 4.57 -6.93
CA PHE A 121 -21.27 3.88 -5.73
C PHE A 121 -20.01 4.55 -5.14
N ILE A 122 -19.03 4.91 -5.98
CA ILE A 122 -17.82 5.63 -5.54
C ILE A 122 -18.16 7.02 -5.01
N LEU A 123 -19.07 7.75 -5.67
CA LEU A 123 -19.52 9.05 -5.22
C LEU A 123 -20.23 8.96 -3.86
N LEU A 124 -21.10 7.97 -3.67
CA LEU A 124 -21.76 7.70 -2.39
C LEU A 124 -20.73 7.38 -1.30
N PHE A 125 -19.70 6.60 -1.61
CA PHE A 125 -18.60 6.36 -0.68
C PHE A 125 -17.85 7.66 -0.30
N ILE A 126 -17.55 8.51 -1.27
CA ILE A 126 -16.87 9.80 -1.01
C ILE A 126 -17.74 10.70 -0.13
N ILE A 127 -19.04 10.79 -0.40
CA ILE A 127 -20.00 11.53 0.42
C ILE A 127 -20.06 10.94 1.84
N LEU A 128 -20.14 9.61 1.97
CA LEU A 128 -20.12 8.92 3.26
C LEU A 128 -18.83 9.24 4.02
N PHE A 129 -17.67 9.17 3.36
CA PHE A 129 -16.37 9.45 3.95
C PHE A 129 -16.29 10.88 4.51
N PHE A 130 -16.65 11.88 3.70
CA PHE A 130 -16.59 13.28 4.13
C PHE A 130 -17.68 13.68 5.13
N SER A 131 -18.86 13.07 5.05
CA SER A 131 -19.91 13.26 6.05
C SER A 131 -19.47 12.72 7.41
N ASN A 132 -18.82 11.56 7.44
CA ASN A 132 -18.28 11.00 8.68
C ASN A 132 -17.04 11.73 9.19
N LEU A 133 -16.21 12.29 8.30
CA LEU A 133 -15.16 13.23 8.70
C LEU A 133 -15.79 14.44 9.42
N TYR A 134 -16.86 15.01 8.88
CA TYR A 134 -17.55 16.13 9.52
C TYR A 134 -18.15 15.76 10.89
N ILE A 135 -18.80 14.59 10.99
CA ILE A 135 -19.32 14.06 12.26
C ILE A 135 -18.17 13.84 13.25
N PHE A 136 -17.06 13.27 12.82
CA PHE A 136 -15.87 13.05 13.63
C PHE A 136 -15.32 14.38 14.17
N LEU A 137 -15.25 15.43 13.34
CA LEU A 137 -14.78 16.73 13.77
C LEU A 137 -15.69 17.40 14.82
N LYS A 138 -16.99 17.07 14.83
CA LYS A 138 -17.94 17.57 15.84
C LYS A 138 -17.99 16.73 17.11
N MET A 139 -18.04 15.40 16.97
CA MET A 139 -18.36 14.47 18.05
C MET A 139 -17.13 13.70 18.56
N SER A 140 -16.00 13.78 17.87
CA SER A 140 -14.77 12.99 18.12
C SER A 140 -14.96 11.46 18.11
N LYS A 141 -16.14 10.98 17.68
CA LYS A 141 -16.51 9.57 17.61
C LYS A 141 -17.36 9.32 16.37
N VAL A 142 -17.14 8.16 15.74
CA VAL A 142 -17.95 7.65 14.62
C VAL A 142 -18.40 6.24 14.97
N HIS A 143 -19.54 5.82 14.43
CA HIS A 143 -20.07 4.48 14.65
C HIS A 143 -19.08 3.41 14.12
N SER A 144 -18.85 2.35 14.90
CA SER A 144 -17.86 1.30 14.60
C SER A 144 -18.11 0.58 13.27
N ALA A 145 -19.38 0.37 12.92
CA ALA A 145 -19.74 -0.22 11.63
C ALA A 145 -19.27 0.64 10.45
N ILE A 146 -19.43 1.97 10.54
CA ILE A 146 -19.01 2.89 9.47
C ILE A 146 -17.48 2.91 9.37
N VAL A 147 -16.79 2.93 10.51
CA VAL A 147 -15.33 2.84 10.57
C VAL A 147 -14.83 1.56 9.89
N SER A 148 -15.52 0.44 10.10
CA SER A 148 -15.21 -0.84 9.46
C SER A 148 -15.46 -0.80 7.95
N ILE A 149 -16.60 -0.24 7.50
CA ILE A 149 -16.91 -0.05 6.07
C ILE A 149 -15.84 0.78 5.37
N ILE A 150 -15.44 1.90 5.98
CA ILE A 150 -14.39 2.78 5.43
C ILE A 150 -13.05 2.04 5.38
N SER A 151 -12.70 1.30 6.43
CA SER A 151 -11.45 0.53 6.46
C SER A 151 -11.42 -0.58 5.40
N ILE A 152 -12.53 -1.30 5.20
CA ILE A 152 -12.68 -2.30 4.15
C ILE A 152 -12.54 -1.64 2.78
N PHE A 153 -13.26 -0.53 2.53
CA PHE A 153 -13.17 0.16 1.25
C PHE A 153 -11.72 0.55 0.93
N LEU A 154 -11.03 1.21 1.87
CA LEU A 154 -9.68 1.73 1.67
C LEU A 154 -8.61 0.63 1.51
N ASN A 155 -8.64 -0.42 2.34
CA ASN A 155 -7.58 -1.44 2.35
C ASN A 155 -7.85 -2.63 1.42
N VAL A 156 -9.12 -2.86 1.06
CA VAL A 156 -9.57 -4.04 0.33
C VAL A 156 -10.11 -3.68 -1.05
N LEU A 157 -11.16 -2.86 -1.11
CA LEU A 157 -11.90 -2.61 -2.35
C LEU A 157 -11.19 -1.61 -3.27
N GLN A 158 -10.50 -0.62 -2.71
CA GLN A 158 -9.91 0.47 -3.46
C GLN A 158 -8.86 0.04 -4.50
N PRO A 159 -7.89 -0.85 -4.22
CA PRO A 159 -6.96 -1.34 -5.25
C PRO A 159 -7.67 -2.04 -6.42
N TYR A 160 -8.74 -2.79 -6.14
CA TYR A 160 -9.57 -3.43 -7.15
C TYR A 160 -10.29 -2.40 -8.04
N LEU A 161 -10.87 -1.36 -7.42
CA LEU A 161 -11.53 -0.26 -8.12
C LEU A 161 -10.56 0.54 -9.01
N ILE A 162 -9.32 0.77 -8.56
CA ILE A 162 -8.29 1.49 -9.34
C ILE A 162 -8.03 0.76 -10.67
N ASN A 163 -7.81 -0.55 -10.61
CA ASN A 163 -7.57 -1.38 -11.79
C ASN A 163 -8.78 -1.38 -12.74
N MET A 164 -9.98 -1.57 -12.18
CA MET A 164 -11.22 -1.62 -12.96
C MET A 164 -11.55 -0.29 -13.64
N ILE A 165 -11.48 0.83 -12.93
CA ILE A 165 -11.74 2.17 -13.49
C ILE A 165 -10.73 2.46 -14.60
N SER A 166 -9.45 2.09 -14.42
CA SER A 166 -8.44 2.25 -15.46
C SER A 166 -8.82 1.52 -16.77
N SER A 167 -9.29 0.27 -16.65
CA SER A 167 -9.82 -0.50 -17.76
C SER A 167 -11.03 0.16 -18.44
N HIS A 168 -11.95 0.73 -17.66
CA HIS A 168 -13.12 1.45 -18.19
C HIS A 168 -12.73 2.73 -18.92
N ILE A 169 -11.79 3.52 -18.40
CA ILE A 169 -11.27 4.72 -19.07
C ILE A 169 -10.65 4.34 -20.44
N GLY A 170 -9.94 3.22 -20.52
CA GLY A 170 -9.39 2.72 -21.79
C GLY A 170 -10.48 2.37 -22.80
N ARG A 171 -11.55 1.71 -22.34
CA ARG A 171 -12.72 1.35 -23.18
C ARG A 171 -13.54 2.56 -23.61
N ASP A 172 -13.76 3.53 -22.72
CA ASP A 172 -14.44 4.78 -23.04
C ASP A 172 -13.66 5.58 -24.09
N LEU A 173 -12.33 5.65 -23.98
CA LEU A 173 -11.49 6.33 -24.96
C LEU A 173 -11.63 5.70 -26.35
N TYR A 174 -11.70 4.36 -26.43
CA TYR A 174 -11.98 3.67 -27.69
C TYR A 174 -13.33 4.10 -28.31
N TYR A 175 -14.41 4.11 -27.52
CA TYR A 175 -15.73 4.51 -28.04
C TYR A 175 -15.81 5.99 -28.46
N ILE A 176 -15.04 6.86 -27.79
CA ILE A 176 -14.89 8.27 -28.17
C ILE A 176 -14.22 8.38 -29.55
N ILE A 177 -13.16 7.60 -29.80
CA ILE A 177 -12.43 7.58 -31.08
C ILE A 177 -13.32 7.04 -32.21
N GLU A 178 -14.01 5.93 -31.97
CA GLU A 178 -14.91 5.27 -32.92
C GLU A 178 -16.23 6.06 -33.16
N SER A 179 -16.41 7.19 -32.48
CA SER A 179 -17.56 8.11 -32.61
C SER A 179 -18.93 7.49 -32.30
N ARG A 180 -18.99 6.43 -31.47
CA ARG A 180 -20.25 5.84 -30.99
C ARG A 180 -20.65 6.46 -29.66
N ASN A 181 -21.88 6.97 -29.55
CA ASN A 181 -22.41 7.59 -28.32
C ASN A 181 -21.43 8.57 -27.64
N ARG A 182 -20.70 9.35 -28.44
CA ARG A 182 -19.50 10.07 -28.03
C ARG A 182 -19.69 10.92 -26.77
N ILE A 183 -20.84 11.60 -26.62
CA ILE A 183 -21.12 12.48 -25.48
C ILE A 183 -21.16 11.69 -24.16
N ALA A 184 -21.79 10.52 -24.17
CA ALA A 184 -21.95 9.67 -23.00
C ALA A 184 -20.58 9.17 -22.50
N HIS A 185 -19.73 8.70 -23.42
CA HIS A 185 -18.38 8.23 -23.07
C HIS A 185 -17.42 9.36 -22.70
N ILE A 186 -17.55 10.56 -23.28
CA ILE A 186 -16.78 11.73 -22.83
C ILE A 186 -17.09 12.03 -21.36
N PHE A 187 -18.37 11.99 -20.99
CA PHE A 187 -18.78 12.20 -19.62
C PHE A 187 -18.18 11.13 -18.69
N THR A 188 -18.36 9.84 -18.97
CA THR A 188 -17.81 8.77 -18.12
C THR A 188 -16.28 8.76 -18.09
N PHE A 189 -15.61 9.13 -19.18
CA PHE A 189 -14.15 9.27 -19.22
C PHE A 189 -13.67 10.36 -18.24
N ILE A 190 -14.27 11.57 -18.27
CA ILE A 190 -13.89 12.68 -17.40
C ILE A 190 -14.10 12.31 -15.92
N PHE A 191 -15.27 11.74 -15.59
CA PHE A 191 -15.55 11.29 -14.22
C PHE A 191 -14.64 10.14 -13.79
N GLY A 192 -14.36 9.19 -14.68
CA GLY A 192 -13.43 8.09 -14.44
C GLY A 192 -12.03 8.58 -14.08
N VAL A 193 -11.48 9.50 -14.86
CA VAL A 193 -10.17 10.11 -14.58
C VAL A 193 -10.18 10.84 -13.23
N ALA A 194 -11.23 11.61 -12.94
CA ALA A 194 -11.36 12.31 -11.66
C ALA A 194 -11.39 11.35 -10.46
N PHE A 195 -12.21 10.29 -10.53
CA PHE A 195 -12.26 9.27 -9.47
C PHE A 195 -10.96 8.50 -9.34
N LEU A 196 -10.31 8.15 -10.46
CA LEU A 196 -9.03 7.45 -10.46
C LEU A 196 -7.95 8.27 -9.73
N ILE A 197 -7.86 9.57 -10.01
CA ILE A 197 -6.93 10.47 -9.31
C ILE A 197 -7.24 10.52 -7.81
N ILE A 198 -8.52 10.64 -7.43
CA ILE A 198 -8.93 10.67 -6.02
C ILE A 198 -8.52 9.36 -5.31
N LEU A 199 -8.79 8.20 -5.91
CA LEU A 199 -8.43 6.91 -5.33
C LEU A 199 -6.90 6.72 -5.24
N LEU A 200 -6.15 7.13 -6.26
CA LEU A 200 -4.67 7.08 -6.21
C LEU A 200 -4.10 7.99 -5.12
N LEU A 201 -4.67 9.19 -4.94
CA LEU A 201 -4.29 10.12 -3.87
C LEU A 201 -4.59 9.54 -2.49
N PHE A 202 -5.78 8.95 -2.29
CA PHE A 202 -6.10 8.29 -1.03
C PHE A 202 -5.13 7.15 -0.71
N GLN A 203 -4.85 6.30 -1.71
CA GLN A 203 -3.95 5.16 -1.55
C GLN A 203 -2.54 5.64 -1.16
N THR A 204 -2.01 6.61 -1.90
CA THR A 204 -0.63 7.07 -1.76
C THR A 204 -0.41 7.91 -0.49
N LEU A 205 -1.34 8.82 -0.16
CA LEU A 205 -1.13 9.79 0.91
C LEU A 205 -1.55 9.30 2.30
N PHE A 206 -2.48 8.35 2.39
CA PHE A 206 -3.07 7.96 3.67
C PHE A 206 -3.05 6.45 3.93
N VAL A 207 -3.23 5.61 2.91
CA VAL A 207 -3.29 4.15 3.09
C VAL A 207 -1.88 3.53 3.16
N ALA A 208 -1.04 3.77 2.16
CA ALA A 208 0.33 3.24 2.09
C ALA A 208 1.26 3.71 3.24
N PRO A 209 1.29 4.99 3.66
CA PRO A 209 2.22 5.47 4.69
C PRO A 209 1.82 5.10 6.13
N SER A 210 0.88 4.17 6.33
CA SER A 210 0.49 3.73 7.67
C SER A 210 1.64 3.03 8.40
N ILE A 211 1.90 3.43 9.64
CA ILE A 211 2.85 2.75 10.53
C ILE A 211 2.31 1.42 11.09
N THR A 212 0.98 1.24 11.09
CA THR A 212 0.35 0.00 11.56
C THR A 212 0.34 -1.05 10.45
N PHE A 213 0.76 -2.28 10.76
CA PHE A 213 0.72 -3.43 9.85
C PHE A 213 -0.71 -3.93 9.63
N ARG A 214 -1.54 -3.11 8.98
CA ARG A 214 -2.89 -3.50 8.58
C ARG A 214 -2.84 -4.38 7.33
N PRO A 215 -3.68 -5.42 7.25
CA PRO A 215 -3.71 -6.28 6.08
C PRO A 215 -4.31 -5.52 4.89
N GLN A 216 -3.43 -5.12 3.98
CA GLN A 216 -3.80 -4.50 2.71
C GLN A 216 -3.71 -5.51 1.59
N VAL A 217 -4.53 -5.35 0.55
CA VAL A 217 -4.46 -6.21 -0.63
C VAL A 217 -3.09 -6.07 -1.30
N VAL A 218 -2.67 -4.82 -1.58
CA VAL A 218 -1.32 -4.50 -2.05
C VAL A 218 -0.52 -3.88 -0.91
N HIS A 219 0.19 -4.71 -0.15
CA HIS A 219 0.91 -4.25 1.04
C HIS A 219 2.38 -3.93 0.73
N ILE A 220 2.62 -2.71 0.24
CA ILE A 220 3.93 -2.13 -0.01
C ILE A 220 4.26 -1.14 1.11
N MET A 221 5.41 -1.29 1.77
CA MET A 221 5.75 -0.54 2.98
C MET A 221 5.95 0.97 2.76
N TYR A 222 6.38 1.36 1.57
CA TYR A 222 6.79 2.72 1.23
C TYR A 222 5.82 3.36 0.23
N SER A 223 5.33 4.57 0.53
CA SER A 223 4.29 5.23 -0.26
C SER A 223 4.68 5.45 -1.72
N ARG A 224 5.92 5.87 -1.98
CA ARG A 224 6.44 6.17 -3.33
C ARG A 224 6.41 4.95 -4.24
N TYR A 225 6.80 3.80 -3.69
CA TYR A 225 6.78 2.52 -4.39
C TYR A 225 5.36 2.00 -4.59
N SER A 226 4.48 2.20 -3.60
CA SER A 226 3.06 1.90 -3.75
C SER A 226 2.43 2.75 -4.85
N ALA A 227 2.75 4.05 -4.92
CA ALA A 227 2.25 4.95 -5.97
C ALA A 227 2.75 4.53 -7.36
N LEU A 228 4.04 4.23 -7.48
CA LEU A 228 4.61 3.76 -8.75
C LEU A 228 3.99 2.44 -9.19
N TYR A 229 3.83 1.47 -8.28
CA TYR A 229 3.18 0.20 -8.56
C TYR A 229 1.73 0.39 -9.05
N ASN A 230 0.93 1.19 -8.34
CA ASN A 230 -0.45 1.48 -8.74
C ASN A 230 -0.51 2.22 -10.08
N LEU A 231 0.41 3.16 -10.35
CA LEU A 231 0.48 3.86 -11.63
C LEU A 231 0.82 2.91 -12.79
N CYS A 232 1.76 1.98 -12.58
CA CYS A 232 2.11 0.97 -13.57
C CYS A 232 0.91 0.04 -13.85
N ASN A 233 0.21 -0.42 -12.82
CA ASN A 233 -1.02 -1.20 -12.98
C ASN A 233 -2.10 -0.42 -13.74
N VAL A 234 -2.32 0.85 -13.39
CA VAL A 234 -3.23 1.73 -14.15
C VAL A 234 -2.85 1.74 -15.64
N MET A 235 -1.59 1.98 -15.98
CA MET A 235 -1.15 1.99 -17.38
C MET A 235 -1.37 0.64 -18.07
N ILE A 236 -1.05 -0.48 -17.40
CA ILE A 236 -1.29 -1.83 -17.92
C ILE A 236 -2.77 -2.04 -18.24
N PHE A 237 -3.67 -1.76 -17.31
CA PHE A 237 -5.11 -1.96 -17.48
C PHE A 237 -5.69 -1.04 -18.56
N PHE A 238 -5.27 0.22 -18.58
CA PHE A 238 -5.69 1.21 -19.57
C PHE A 238 -5.27 0.80 -20.98
N PHE A 239 -3.96 0.58 -21.21
CA PHE A 239 -3.42 0.26 -22.53
C PHE A 239 -3.84 -1.13 -23.02
N SER A 240 -3.95 -2.13 -22.14
CA SER A 240 -4.47 -3.45 -22.52
C SER A 240 -5.94 -3.36 -22.96
N SER A 241 -6.75 -2.54 -22.29
CA SER A 241 -8.19 -2.41 -22.61
C SER A 241 -8.42 -1.69 -23.93
N ILE A 242 -7.74 -0.56 -24.17
CA ILE A 242 -7.85 0.15 -25.45
C ILE A 242 -7.17 -0.61 -26.60
N GLY A 243 -5.96 -1.15 -26.36
CA GLY A 243 -5.18 -1.85 -27.38
C GLY A 243 -5.85 -3.14 -27.87
N SER A 244 -6.61 -3.81 -27.00
CA SER A 244 -7.37 -5.01 -27.38
C SER A 244 -8.65 -4.72 -28.17
N LEU A 245 -9.16 -3.48 -28.12
CA LEU A 245 -10.33 -3.06 -28.91
C LEU A 245 -9.96 -2.48 -30.28
N ILE A 246 -8.79 -1.86 -30.41
CA ILE A 246 -8.30 -1.30 -31.67
C ILE A 246 -7.72 -2.43 -32.53
N GLU A 247 -8.21 -2.57 -33.76
CA GLU A 247 -7.70 -3.57 -34.70
C GLU A 247 -6.42 -3.07 -35.41
N GLY A 248 -5.59 -4.01 -35.88
CA GLY A 248 -4.40 -3.73 -36.68
C GLY A 248 -3.17 -3.30 -35.88
N ILE A 249 -2.21 -2.68 -36.56
CA ILE A 249 -0.87 -2.38 -36.03
C ILE A 249 -0.96 -1.45 -34.79
N THR A 250 -1.87 -0.48 -34.79
CA THR A 250 -2.03 0.46 -33.68
C THR A 250 -2.41 -0.25 -32.39
N GLY A 251 -3.37 -1.18 -32.43
CA GLY A 251 -3.77 -1.98 -31.28
C GLY A 251 -2.63 -2.85 -30.76
N THR A 252 -1.90 -3.50 -31.66
CA THR A 252 -0.72 -4.30 -31.34
C THR A 252 0.36 -3.47 -30.63
N VAL A 253 0.68 -2.28 -31.14
CA VAL A 253 1.68 -1.38 -30.54
C VAL A 253 1.25 -0.94 -29.14
N LEU A 254 -0.02 -0.59 -28.94
CA LEU A 254 -0.54 -0.21 -27.62
C LEU A 254 -0.48 -1.36 -26.61
N CYS A 255 -0.77 -2.60 -27.05
CA CYS A 255 -0.63 -3.77 -26.18
C CYS A 255 0.83 -4.03 -25.83
N ILE A 256 1.77 -3.95 -26.79
CA ILE A 256 3.22 -4.12 -26.54
C ILE A 256 3.76 -3.02 -25.62
N PHE A 257 3.23 -1.79 -25.70
CA PHE A 257 3.65 -0.68 -24.85
C PHE A 257 3.47 -0.97 -23.34
N THR A 258 2.56 -1.88 -22.97
CA THR A 258 2.35 -2.33 -21.58
C THR A 258 3.56 -3.03 -20.95
N ILE A 259 4.54 -3.48 -21.76
CA ILE A 259 5.77 -4.10 -21.27
C ILE A 259 6.60 -3.11 -20.45
N ILE A 260 6.57 -1.82 -20.77
CA ILE A 260 7.30 -0.79 -20.03
C ILE A 260 6.82 -0.70 -18.57
N PRO A 261 5.52 -0.43 -18.28
CA PRO A 261 5.03 -0.44 -16.90
C PRO A 261 5.17 -1.82 -16.23
N ALA A 262 5.04 -2.92 -16.97
CA ALA A 262 5.29 -4.26 -16.42
C ALA A 262 6.77 -4.45 -16.00
N GLY A 263 7.72 -3.92 -16.75
CA GLY A 263 9.14 -3.90 -16.39
C GLY A 263 9.43 -3.12 -15.11
N PHE A 264 8.73 -2.00 -14.88
CA PHE A 264 8.81 -1.29 -13.60
C PHE A 264 8.21 -2.12 -12.44
N ILE A 265 7.12 -2.85 -12.67
CA ILE A 265 6.57 -3.76 -11.66
C ILE A 265 7.55 -4.89 -11.35
N ILE A 266 8.22 -5.47 -12.36
CA ILE A 266 9.29 -6.45 -12.15
C ILE A 266 10.36 -5.86 -11.24
N PHE A 267 10.86 -4.67 -11.57
CA PHE A 267 11.88 -3.97 -10.77
C PHE A 267 11.45 -3.77 -9.30
N ILE A 268 10.22 -3.31 -9.05
CA ILE A 268 9.68 -3.14 -7.69
C ILE A 268 9.51 -4.51 -6.99
N SER A 269 9.07 -5.52 -7.72
CA SER A 269 8.79 -6.84 -7.18
C SER A 269 10.07 -7.56 -6.73
N PHE A 270 11.21 -7.32 -7.38
CA PHE A 270 12.52 -7.84 -6.95
C PHE A 270 13.14 -7.09 -5.76
N GLN A 271 12.64 -5.91 -5.40
CA GLN A 271 13.08 -5.19 -4.21
C GLN A 271 12.39 -5.74 -2.95
N GLN A 272 12.89 -6.87 -2.47
CA GLN A 272 12.19 -7.64 -1.45
C GLN A 272 11.91 -6.83 -0.18
N SER A 273 12.84 -5.98 0.29
CA SER A 273 12.70 -5.15 1.49
C SER A 273 11.49 -4.19 1.48
N ILE A 274 10.88 -3.95 0.32
CA ILE A 274 9.77 -3.00 0.14
C ILE A 274 8.40 -3.62 0.41
N TRP A 275 8.26 -4.92 0.17
CA TRP A 275 6.99 -5.62 0.37
C TRP A 275 6.79 -5.85 1.85
N ALA A 276 5.57 -5.79 2.38
CA ALA A 276 5.31 -6.26 3.74
C ALA A 276 4.86 -7.74 3.75
N TYR A 277 4.27 -8.20 2.65
CA TYR A 277 3.74 -9.56 2.53
C TYR A 277 4.44 -10.30 1.38
N ILE A 278 5.25 -11.29 1.73
CA ILE A 278 6.10 -12.04 0.79
C ILE A 278 5.30 -12.80 -0.28
N PRO A 279 4.17 -13.47 0.02
CA PRO A 279 3.43 -14.16 -1.02
C PRO A 279 2.91 -13.22 -2.12
N SER A 280 2.47 -12.00 -1.78
CA SER A 280 2.08 -11.00 -2.79
C SER A 280 3.24 -10.52 -3.66
N MET A 281 4.45 -10.44 -3.09
CA MET A 281 5.66 -10.14 -3.85
C MET A 281 5.93 -11.24 -4.88
N VAL A 282 5.90 -12.51 -4.45
CA VAL A 282 6.15 -13.68 -5.30
C VAL A 282 5.11 -13.77 -6.43
N THR A 283 3.83 -13.57 -6.13
CA THR A 283 2.77 -13.56 -7.16
C THR A 283 2.98 -12.42 -8.15
N SER A 284 3.37 -11.23 -7.69
CA SER A 284 3.67 -10.07 -8.54
C SER A 284 4.88 -10.33 -9.44
N GLN A 285 5.96 -10.94 -8.92
CA GLN A 285 7.14 -11.34 -9.71
C GLN A 285 6.77 -12.31 -10.83
N ALA A 286 6.08 -13.41 -10.48
CA ALA A 286 5.69 -14.43 -11.43
C ALA A 286 4.73 -13.88 -12.49
N PHE A 287 3.69 -13.15 -12.07
CA PHE A 287 2.71 -12.58 -12.98
C PHE A 287 3.34 -11.60 -13.97
N SER A 288 4.12 -10.64 -13.48
CA SER A 288 4.68 -9.58 -14.34
C SER A 288 5.65 -10.12 -15.41
N ILE A 289 6.44 -11.16 -15.10
CA ILE A 289 7.31 -11.82 -16.08
C ILE A 289 6.49 -12.56 -17.15
N VAL A 290 5.52 -13.37 -16.75
CA VAL A 290 4.65 -14.09 -17.71
C VAL A 290 3.84 -13.11 -18.54
N TYR A 291 3.31 -12.06 -17.91
CA TYR A 291 2.59 -10.98 -18.58
C TYR A 291 3.43 -10.35 -19.69
N CYS A 292 4.70 -10.01 -19.45
CA CYS A 292 5.59 -9.45 -20.47
C CYS A 292 5.71 -10.36 -21.70
N CYS A 293 5.84 -11.67 -21.50
CA CYS A 293 5.90 -12.63 -22.62
C CYS A 293 4.58 -12.64 -23.40
N PHE A 294 3.45 -12.70 -22.70
CA PHE A 294 2.13 -12.78 -23.32
C PHE A 294 1.68 -11.46 -23.96
N ALA A 295 2.12 -10.32 -23.44
CA ALA A 295 1.92 -9.00 -24.02
C ALA A 295 2.66 -8.82 -25.36
N ILE A 296 3.64 -9.68 -25.67
CA ILE A 296 4.27 -9.78 -26.99
C ILE A 296 3.52 -10.80 -27.85
N ILE A 297 3.32 -12.01 -27.34
CA ILE A 297 2.82 -13.15 -28.12
C ILE A 297 1.37 -12.91 -28.58
N LEU A 298 0.46 -12.56 -27.66
CA LEU A 298 -0.97 -12.48 -27.98
C LEU A 298 -1.29 -11.39 -29.01
N PRO A 299 -0.76 -10.15 -28.91
CA PRO A 299 -1.04 -9.14 -29.93
C PRO A 299 -0.49 -9.51 -31.32
N ILE A 300 0.63 -10.23 -31.40
CA ILE A 300 1.19 -10.71 -32.68
C ILE A 300 0.28 -11.79 -33.28
N LEU A 301 -0.19 -12.75 -32.48
CA LEU A 301 -1.15 -13.76 -32.93
C LEU A 301 -2.45 -13.11 -33.44
N SER A 302 -2.94 -12.10 -32.71
CA SER A 302 -4.10 -11.31 -33.14
C SER A 302 -3.86 -10.64 -34.49
N GLN A 303 -2.68 -10.07 -34.72
CA GLN A 303 -2.35 -9.40 -35.98
C GLN A 303 -2.31 -10.40 -37.15
N GLN A 304 -1.88 -11.63 -36.90
CA GLN A 304 -1.88 -12.73 -37.86
C GLN A 304 -3.27 -13.38 -38.03
N LYS A 305 -4.30 -12.87 -37.34
CA LYS A 305 -5.66 -13.43 -37.33
C LYS A 305 -5.72 -14.89 -36.87
N ILE A 306 -4.82 -15.26 -35.97
CA ILE A 306 -4.80 -16.60 -35.35
C ILE A 306 -5.66 -16.55 -34.09
N GLU A 307 -6.68 -17.40 -34.04
CA GLU A 307 -7.55 -17.54 -32.87
C GLU A 307 -6.78 -18.20 -31.71
N GLY A 308 -7.10 -17.80 -30.48
CA GLY A 308 -6.51 -18.37 -29.29
C GLY A 308 -6.97 -19.81 -29.05
N ASN A 309 -6.06 -20.65 -28.55
CA ASN A 309 -6.30 -22.06 -28.24
C ASN A 309 -6.18 -22.33 -26.73
N GLU A 310 -6.81 -23.39 -26.23
CA GLU A 310 -6.71 -23.88 -24.86
C GLU A 310 -5.25 -24.06 -24.40
N VAL A 311 -4.36 -24.47 -25.31
CA VAL A 311 -2.93 -24.65 -25.05
C VAL A 311 -2.28 -23.36 -24.55
N ILE A 312 -2.68 -22.19 -25.07
CA ILE A 312 -2.14 -20.89 -24.66
C ILE A 312 -2.48 -20.61 -23.20
N ILE A 313 -3.73 -20.89 -22.79
CA ILE A 313 -4.20 -20.69 -21.41
C ILE A 313 -3.50 -21.67 -20.47
N LEU A 314 -3.38 -22.95 -20.85
CA LEU A 314 -2.67 -23.96 -20.06
C LEU A 314 -1.19 -23.60 -19.90
N CYS A 315 -0.51 -23.15 -20.96
CA CYS A 315 0.86 -22.68 -20.89
C CYS A 315 1.01 -21.48 -19.96
N PHE A 316 0.08 -20.52 -19.99
CA PHE A 316 0.08 -19.37 -19.07
C PHE A 316 -0.02 -19.82 -17.62
N ILE A 317 -1.01 -20.67 -17.30
CA ILE A 317 -1.26 -21.17 -15.94
C ILE A 317 -0.08 -22.01 -15.44
N ALA A 318 0.49 -22.87 -16.31
CA ALA A 318 1.66 -23.66 -15.96
C ALA A 318 2.89 -22.78 -15.69
N ALA A 319 3.15 -21.79 -16.56
CA ALA A 319 4.28 -20.88 -16.42
C ALA A 319 4.18 -20.03 -15.13
N ILE A 320 3.01 -19.45 -14.86
CA ILE A 320 2.82 -18.63 -13.65
C ILE A 320 2.92 -19.48 -12.39
N SER A 321 2.33 -20.69 -12.37
CA SER A 321 2.40 -21.60 -11.22
C SER A 321 3.83 -22.07 -10.96
N LEU A 322 4.58 -22.41 -12.01
CA LEU A 322 5.98 -22.80 -11.92
C LEU A 322 6.83 -21.64 -11.36
N LEU A 323 6.67 -20.42 -11.88
CA LEU A 323 7.41 -19.27 -11.40
C LEU A 323 7.05 -18.89 -9.96
N ILE A 324 5.76 -18.99 -9.56
CA ILE A 324 5.35 -18.79 -8.16
C ILE A 324 6.11 -19.78 -7.25
N TYR A 325 6.15 -21.06 -7.62
CA TYR A 325 6.87 -22.07 -6.86
C TYR A 325 8.38 -21.78 -6.77
N LEU A 326 9.01 -21.43 -7.90
CA LEU A 326 10.44 -21.11 -7.95
C LEU A 326 10.79 -19.86 -7.14
N PHE A 327 10.02 -18.78 -7.27
CA PHE A 327 10.26 -17.53 -6.54
C PHE A 327 9.96 -17.67 -5.05
N GLN A 328 8.98 -18.50 -4.66
CA GLN A 328 8.76 -18.84 -3.26
C GLN A 328 10.00 -19.51 -2.65
N LYS A 329 10.57 -20.50 -3.35
CA LYS A 329 11.81 -21.17 -2.92
C LYS A 329 13.02 -20.23 -2.89
N PHE A 330 13.11 -19.33 -3.85
CA PHE A 330 14.15 -18.30 -3.89
C PHE A 330 14.04 -17.34 -2.69
N ALA A 331 12.84 -16.86 -2.38
CA ALA A 331 12.58 -15.98 -1.23
C ALA A 331 12.93 -16.68 0.10
N GLU A 332 12.51 -17.94 0.28
CA GLU A 332 12.87 -18.76 1.46
C GLU A 332 14.39 -18.92 1.60
N SER A 333 15.09 -19.20 0.50
CA SER A 333 16.56 -19.34 0.47
C SER A 333 17.26 -18.03 0.84
N GLN A 334 16.78 -16.89 0.32
CA GLN A 334 17.33 -15.58 0.63
C GLN A 334 17.13 -15.23 2.11
N ILE A 335 15.94 -15.47 2.67
CA ILE A 335 15.67 -15.25 4.09
C ILE A 335 16.64 -16.10 4.94
N LYS A 336 16.82 -17.37 4.61
CA LYS A 336 17.74 -18.25 5.35
C LYS A 336 19.19 -17.73 5.29
N LYS A 337 19.65 -17.28 4.12
CA LYS A 337 20.99 -16.68 3.96
C LYS A 337 21.16 -15.39 4.77
N ASP A 338 20.13 -14.54 4.77
CA ASP A 338 20.14 -13.30 5.54
C ASP A 338 20.17 -13.56 7.05
N LEU A 339 19.43 -14.56 7.53
CA LEU A 339 19.45 -14.96 8.94
C LEU A 339 20.79 -15.57 9.37
N LEU A 340 21.40 -16.41 8.54
CA LEU A 340 22.74 -16.94 8.83
C LEU A 340 23.78 -15.83 8.90
N PHE A 341 23.70 -14.86 7.99
CA PHE A 341 24.60 -13.72 7.99
C PHE A 341 24.40 -12.80 9.22
N LEU A 342 23.19 -12.72 9.77
CA LEU A 342 22.98 -12.02 11.05
C LEU A 342 23.66 -12.71 12.23
N VAL A 343 23.77 -14.04 12.22
CA VAL A 343 24.53 -14.79 13.23
C VAL A 343 26.02 -14.48 13.11
N ASP A 344 26.54 -14.38 11.89
CA ASP A 344 27.94 -13.99 11.66
C ASP A 344 28.22 -12.57 12.16
N ILE A 345 27.29 -11.62 11.90
CA ILE A 345 27.38 -10.23 12.39
C ILE A 345 27.33 -10.15 13.93
N GLU A 346 26.55 -11.02 14.57
CA GLU A 346 26.48 -11.06 16.03
C GLU A 346 27.81 -11.51 16.66
N GLN A 347 28.61 -12.30 15.93
CA GLN A 347 29.95 -12.72 16.34
C GLN A 347 31.02 -11.68 15.97
N ASP A 348 30.87 -11.03 14.83
CA ASP A 348 31.81 -10.02 14.32
C ASP A 348 31.08 -8.79 13.75
N GLU A 349 31.03 -7.73 14.54
CA GLU A 349 30.39 -6.46 14.15
C GLU A 349 31.10 -5.75 13.00
N SER A 350 32.37 -6.04 12.73
CA SER A 350 33.13 -5.40 11.65
C SER A 350 32.55 -5.72 10.27
N LEU A 351 31.83 -6.84 10.15
CA LEU A 351 31.15 -7.23 8.92
C LEU A 351 30.11 -6.20 8.49
N LEU A 352 29.52 -5.43 9.42
CA LEU A 352 28.51 -4.42 9.14
C LEU A 352 29.00 -3.30 8.23
N GLU A 353 30.28 -2.90 8.35
CA GLU A 353 30.86 -1.79 7.59
C GLU A 353 30.94 -2.09 6.08
N THR A 354 30.93 -3.37 5.71
CA THR A 354 31.09 -3.83 4.32
C THR A 354 29.75 -4.07 3.59
N ILE A 355 28.62 -3.94 4.30
CA ILE A 355 27.30 -4.34 3.78
C ILE A 355 26.72 -3.27 2.86
N SER A 356 26.17 -3.71 1.73
CA SER A 356 25.43 -2.81 0.84
C SER A 356 24.11 -2.36 1.46
N TYR A 357 23.68 -1.13 1.16
CA TYR A 357 22.43 -0.55 1.69
C TYR A 357 21.19 -1.44 1.48
N THR A 358 21.07 -2.08 0.30
CA THR A 358 19.93 -2.97 0.00
C THR A 358 19.94 -4.24 0.85
N LYS A 359 21.12 -4.80 1.10
CA LYS A 359 21.32 -5.95 1.98
C LYS A 359 21.06 -5.57 3.43
N LEU A 360 21.50 -4.40 3.89
CA LEU A 360 21.19 -3.91 5.23
C LEU A 360 19.68 -3.82 5.47
N LEU A 361 18.93 -3.26 4.50
CA LEU A 361 17.47 -3.21 4.60
C LEU A 361 16.82 -4.60 4.64
N SER A 362 17.35 -5.58 3.89
CA SER A 362 16.82 -6.94 3.94
C SER A 362 17.12 -7.61 5.29
N LEU A 363 18.33 -7.42 5.84
CA LEU A 363 18.72 -7.90 7.16
C LEU A 363 17.85 -7.31 8.28
N LEU A 364 17.65 -5.98 8.27
CA LEU A 364 16.78 -5.31 9.25
C LEU A 364 15.37 -5.90 9.22
N ARG A 365 14.80 -6.06 8.02
CA ARG A 365 13.45 -6.58 7.86
C ARG A 365 13.35 -8.06 8.25
N TYR A 366 14.16 -8.92 7.64
CA TYR A 366 14.08 -10.36 7.86
C TYR A 366 14.51 -10.77 9.25
N GLY A 367 15.53 -10.12 9.80
CA GLY A 367 15.94 -10.34 11.18
C GLY A 367 14.82 -9.99 12.16
N PHE A 368 14.11 -8.88 11.93
CA PHE A 368 12.99 -8.50 12.79
C PHE A 368 11.77 -9.43 12.63
N ASP A 369 11.35 -9.69 11.39
CA ASP A 369 10.21 -10.56 11.05
C ASP A 369 10.39 -12.00 11.59
N ASN A 370 11.63 -12.48 11.71
CA ASN A 370 11.95 -13.83 12.19
C ASN A 370 12.47 -13.89 13.64
N GLY A 371 12.47 -12.79 14.38
CA GLY A 371 12.83 -12.85 15.82
C GLY A 371 14.33 -12.87 16.13
N HIS A 372 15.21 -12.42 15.23
CA HIS A 372 16.66 -12.46 15.47
C HIS A 372 17.06 -11.50 16.62
N PRO A 373 17.85 -11.95 17.62
CA PRO A 373 18.16 -11.17 18.82
C PRO A 373 18.72 -9.76 18.55
N ILE A 374 19.70 -9.64 17.65
CA ILE A 374 20.32 -8.34 17.29
C ILE A 374 19.34 -7.28 16.75
N CYS A 375 18.24 -7.71 16.14
CA CYS A 375 17.22 -6.80 15.60
C CYS A 375 16.23 -6.39 16.69
N HIS A 376 15.90 -7.30 17.62
CA HIS A 376 14.96 -7.03 18.72
C HIS A 376 15.59 -6.27 19.89
N THR A 377 16.92 -6.23 19.97
CA THR A 377 17.66 -5.30 20.85
C THR A 377 17.82 -3.90 20.26
N TRP A 378 17.31 -3.66 19.04
CA TRP A 378 17.44 -2.42 18.27
C TRP A 378 18.87 -2.04 17.86
N LYS A 379 19.89 -2.79 18.28
CA LYS A 379 21.30 -2.53 17.98
C LYS A 379 21.56 -2.41 16.47
N LEU A 380 20.99 -3.31 15.67
CA LEU A 380 21.16 -3.24 14.21
C LEU A 380 20.53 -1.98 13.60
N PHE A 381 19.41 -1.49 14.16
CA PHE A 381 18.80 -0.23 13.73
C PHE A 381 19.62 0.99 14.11
N ASP A 382 20.22 0.98 15.30
CA ASP A 382 21.07 2.07 15.76
C ASP A 382 22.32 2.18 14.88
N ILE A 383 22.99 1.07 14.59
CA ILE A 383 24.14 1.03 13.66
C ILE A 383 23.71 1.48 12.26
N ALA A 384 22.54 1.03 11.77
CA ALA A 384 22.02 1.45 10.48
C ALA A 384 21.75 2.96 10.41
N LEU A 385 21.27 3.58 11.50
CA LEU A 385 21.05 5.02 11.59
C LEU A 385 22.37 5.81 11.70
N GLU A 386 23.41 5.24 12.31
CA GLU A 386 24.75 5.83 12.35
C GLU A 386 25.40 5.82 10.96
N SER A 387 25.33 4.69 10.25
CA SER A 387 25.90 4.56 8.90
C SER A 387 25.11 5.34 7.84
N PHE A 388 23.78 5.37 7.95
CA PHE A 388 22.88 5.99 6.97
C PHE A 388 21.96 7.01 7.65
N ASN A 389 22.59 8.06 8.17
CA ASN A 389 21.87 9.09 8.91
C ASN A 389 20.77 9.75 8.08
N ASN A 390 19.58 9.90 8.68
CA ASN A 390 18.38 10.46 8.07
C ASN A 390 17.92 9.75 6.78
N ASP A 391 18.19 8.45 6.65
CA ASP A 391 17.59 7.66 5.56
C ASP A 391 16.11 7.37 5.81
N TYR A 392 15.28 7.69 4.82
CA TYR A 392 13.82 7.57 4.94
C TYR A 392 13.35 6.13 5.12
N ARG A 393 14.02 5.16 4.48
CA ARG A 393 13.55 3.77 4.49
C ARG A 393 13.85 3.10 5.81
N ILE A 394 15.05 3.34 6.34
CA ILE A 394 15.48 2.83 7.65
C ILE A 394 14.62 3.45 8.75
N VAL A 395 14.45 4.77 8.75
CA VAL A 395 13.63 5.48 9.76
C VAL A 395 12.17 5.00 9.74
N LEU A 396 11.58 4.80 8.56
CA LEU A 396 10.21 4.30 8.46
C LEU A 396 10.09 2.83 8.89
N LEU A 397 11.05 1.99 8.52
CA LEU A 397 11.07 0.58 8.92
C LEU A 397 11.18 0.45 10.44
N TYR A 398 12.08 1.22 11.06
CA TYR A 398 12.21 1.33 12.51
C TYR A 398 10.89 1.80 13.12
N ALA A 399 10.28 2.87 12.59
CA ALA A 399 9.01 3.39 13.12
C ALA A 399 7.90 2.34 13.12
N LYS A 400 7.78 1.57 12.04
CA LYS A 400 6.77 0.51 11.89
C LYS A 400 6.97 -0.62 12.90
N TYR A 401 8.21 -1.08 13.05
CA TYR A 401 8.50 -2.16 13.99
C TYR A 401 8.38 -1.73 15.44
N ALA A 402 8.86 -0.54 15.80
CA ALA A 402 8.71 0.00 17.15
C ALA A 402 7.23 0.27 17.49
N ALA A 403 6.39 0.54 16.48
CA ALA A 403 4.95 0.70 16.66
C ALA A 403 4.24 -0.60 17.09
N ILE A 404 4.81 -1.79 16.82
CA ILE A 404 4.25 -3.08 17.23
C ILE A 404 4.29 -3.25 18.76
N TYR A 405 5.42 -2.90 19.40
CA TYR A 405 5.65 -3.16 20.82
C TYR A 405 5.25 -1.99 21.69
N SER A 406 4.28 -2.18 22.59
CA SER A 406 3.79 -1.13 23.51
C SER A 406 4.89 -0.53 24.37
N ASP A 407 5.85 -1.35 24.79
CA ASP A 407 6.85 -1.01 25.80
C ASP A 407 7.99 -0.17 25.18
N GLU A 408 8.13 -0.22 23.85
CA GLU A 408 9.17 0.47 23.08
C GLU A 408 8.84 1.93 22.77
N SER A 409 8.40 2.66 23.81
CA SER A 409 8.11 4.09 23.68
C SER A 409 9.38 4.93 23.52
N ASN A 410 10.51 4.47 24.08
CA ASN A 410 11.81 5.15 23.95
C ASN A 410 12.32 5.12 22.51
N ALA A 411 12.24 3.97 21.83
CA ALA A 411 12.57 3.83 20.41
C ALA A 411 11.74 4.77 19.53
N LEU A 412 10.41 4.83 19.75
CA LEU A 412 9.55 5.77 19.03
C LEU A 412 9.89 7.25 19.28
N GLN A 413 10.32 7.61 20.49
CA GLN A 413 10.77 8.97 20.79
C GLN A 413 12.07 9.33 20.07
N LEU A 414 13.02 8.40 19.97
CA LEU A 414 14.25 8.57 19.18
C LEU A 414 13.90 8.81 17.70
N ILE A 415 13.07 7.95 17.12
CA ILE A 415 12.61 8.04 15.73
C ILE A 415 11.86 9.35 15.47
N THR A 416 11.08 9.83 16.45
CA THR A 416 10.38 11.12 16.37
C THR A 416 11.34 12.29 16.15
N ARG A 417 12.55 12.25 16.73
CA ARG A 417 13.58 13.29 16.53
C ARG A 417 14.09 13.27 15.08
N ASN A 418 14.38 12.08 14.55
CA ASN A 418 14.83 11.90 13.16
C ASN A 418 13.74 12.33 12.17
N LEU A 419 12.49 11.90 12.38
CA LEU A 419 11.33 12.31 11.57
C LEU A 419 11.12 13.83 11.59
N LYS A 420 11.33 14.49 12.75
CA LYS A 420 11.22 15.96 12.85
C LYS A 420 12.26 16.68 11.96
N GLN A 421 13.46 16.12 11.82
CA GLN A 421 14.50 16.66 10.94
C GLN A 421 14.18 16.43 9.45
N MET A 422 13.59 15.29 9.11
CA MET A 422 13.34 14.89 7.71
C MET A 422 12.03 15.39 7.10
N LYS A 423 11.03 15.76 7.92
CA LYS A 423 9.64 16.04 7.47
C LYS A 423 9.46 17.22 6.51
N HIS A 424 10.49 18.02 6.24
CA HIS A 424 10.37 19.21 5.41
C HIS A 424 9.92 18.82 3.99
N GLY A 425 8.91 19.51 3.47
CA GLY A 425 8.31 19.23 2.15
C GLY A 425 7.41 17.97 2.06
N SER A 426 7.70 16.89 2.80
CA SER A 426 6.96 15.62 2.68
C SER A 426 5.64 15.62 3.47
N ILE A 427 4.52 15.32 2.80
CA ILE A 427 3.20 15.12 3.45
C ILE A 427 3.19 13.78 4.20
N GLU A 428 3.75 12.74 3.59
CA GLU A 428 3.86 11.41 4.19
C GLU A 428 4.61 11.44 5.51
N LEU A 429 5.79 12.07 5.58
CA LEU A 429 6.56 12.10 6.83
C LEU A 429 5.83 12.87 7.93
N LYS A 430 5.04 13.89 7.57
CA LYS A 430 4.18 14.58 8.54
C LYS A 430 3.05 13.68 9.04
N TYR A 431 2.52 12.81 8.18
CA TYR A 431 1.51 11.84 8.57
C TYR A 431 2.09 10.75 9.47
N VAL A 432 3.23 10.15 9.09
CA VAL A 432 3.96 9.17 9.91
C VAL A 432 4.31 9.76 11.27
N LEU A 433 4.86 10.98 11.31
CA LEU A 433 5.14 11.69 12.55
C LEU A 433 3.87 11.93 13.38
N PHE A 434 2.74 12.26 12.73
CA PHE A 434 1.46 12.41 13.42
C PHE A 434 1.01 11.09 14.06
N GLN A 435 1.08 9.98 13.33
CA GLN A 435 0.73 8.64 13.82
C GLN A 435 1.62 8.20 14.99
N VAL A 436 2.94 8.41 14.91
CA VAL A 436 3.87 8.08 16.00
C VAL A 436 3.55 8.86 17.27
N ASN A 437 3.27 10.17 17.16
CA ASN A 437 2.89 10.98 18.31
C ASN A 437 1.53 10.55 18.89
N SER A 438 0.56 10.22 18.03
CA SER A 438 -0.73 9.71 18.47
C SER A 438 -0.56 8.41 19.25
N LEU A 439 0.24 7.47 18.72
CA LEU A 439 0.55 6.20 19.35
C LEU A 439 1.24 6.37 20.72
N LEU A 440 2.24 7.25 20.83
CA LEU A 440 2.89 7.58 22.10
C LEU A 440 1.89 8.10 23.13
N GLN A 441 0.98 9.00 22.73
CA GLN A 441 -0.07 9.49 23.61
C GLN A 441 -1.03 8.37 24.06
N HIS A 442 -1.37 7.44 23.17
CA HIS A 442 -2.21 6.30 23.52
C HIS A 442 -1.53 5.36 24.52
N ARG A 443 -0.24 5.09 24.36
CA ARG A 443 0.57 4.27 25.29
C ARG A 443 0.67 4.92 26.67
N GLU A 444 0.88 6.24 26.73
CA GLU A 444 0.94 6.97 28.00
C GLU A 444 -0.39 7.04 28.76
N ARG A 445 -1.52 6.96 28.03
CA ARG A 445 -2.90 6.98 28.56
C ARG A 445 -3.37 5.63 29.09
N GLY A 446 -2.69 4.53 28.76
CA GLY A 446 -3.01 3.19 29.26
C GLY A 446 -2.90 3.04 30.78
N LEU A 447 -2.19 3.94 31.45
CA LEU A 447 -2.15 4.01 32.91
C LEU A 447 -2.98 5.22 33.37
N SER A 448 -4.11 4.96 34.03
CA SER A 448 -4.87 6.02 34.69
C SER A 448 -3.97 6.78 35.67
N LYS A 449 -4.25 8.07 35.92
CA LYS A 449 -3.48 8.85 36.91
C LYS A 449 -3.45 8.15 38.29
N SER A 450 -4.53 7.45 38.65
CA SER A 450 -4.56 6.65 39.87
C SER A 450 -3.61 5.45 39.79
N LEU A 451 -3.62 4.70 38.68
CA LEU A 451 -2.76 3.55 38.48
C LEU A 451 -1.27 3.93 38.41
N LYS A 452 -0.90 5.03 37.73
CA LYS A 452 0.47 5.57 37.76
C LYS A 452 0.91 5.91 39.19
N LYS A 453 0.03 6.55 39.98
CA LYS A 453 0.32 6.90 41.37
C LYS A 453 0.45 5.67 42.26
N THR A 454 -0.33 4.62 42.01
CA THR A 454 -0.24 3.34 42.73
C THR A 454 1.05 2.60 42.36
N LEU A 455 1.40 2.54 41.07
CA LEU A 455 2.62 1.88 40.61
C LEU A 455 3.88 2.56 41.17
N SER A 456 3.92 3.90 41.14
CA SER A 456 4.99 4.69 41.76
C SER A 456 5.09 4.44 43.27
N LYS A 457 3.95 4.35 43.98
CA LYS A 457 3.95 3.98 45.41
C LYS A 457 4.48 2.57 45.66
N ILE A 458 4.16 1.60 44.79
CA ILE A 458 4.67 0.23 44.91
C ILE A 458 6.18 0.24 44.67
N GLN A 459 6.65 0.92 43.63
CA GLN A 459 8.07 1.05 43.31
C GLN A 459 8.86 1.71 44.46
N ASP A 460 8.37 2.81 45.03
CA ASP A 460 8.99 3.47 46.19
C ASP A 460 9.08 2.54 47.41
N LYS A 461 8.04 1.73 47.64
CA LYS A 461 8.04 0.72 48.72
C LYS A 461 9.04 -0.39 48.45
N THR A 462 9.11 -0.88 47.21
CA THR A 462 10.06 -1.92 46.80
C THR A 462 11.51 -1.43 46.96
N GLU A 463 11.81 -0.19 46.56
CA GLU A 463 13.15 0.39 46.77
C GLU A 463 13.48 0.59 48.25
N LYS A 464 12.54 1.08 49.07
CA LYS A 464 12.74 1.17 50.53
C LYS A 464 13.00 -0.19 51.15
N CYS A 465 12.24 -1.21 50.76
CA CYS A 465 12.41 -2.56 51.27
C CYS A 465 13.78 -3.13 50.85
N ARG A 466 14.18 -2.91 49.58
CA ARG A 466 15.51 -3.29 49.08
C ARG A 466 16.64 -2.55 49.79
N GLY A 467 16.43 -1.29 50.16
CA GLY A 467 17.37 -0.48 50.92
C GLY A 467 17.47 -0.87 52.40
N GLN A 468 16.42 -1.45 52.98
CA GLN A 468 16.44 -1.99 54.35
C GLN A 468 17.01 -3.42 54.42
N MET A 469 16.97 -4.16 53.31
CA MET A 469 17.60 -5.48 53.19
C MET A 469 19.10 -5.42 52.90
N ARG A 470 19.61 -4.26 52.47
CA ARG A 470 21.04 -3.96 52.40
C ARG A 470 21.47 -3.34 53.72
#